data_AF-X0XPC6-F1
#
_entry.id   AF-X0XPC6-F1
#
_cell.length_a   1.000
_cell.length_b   1.000
_cell.length_c   1.000
_cell.angle_alpha   90.00
_cell.angle_beta   90.00
_cell.angle_gamma   90.00
#
_symmetry.space_group_name_H-M   'P 1'
#
loop_
_entity.id
_entity.type
_entity.pdbx_description
1 polymer ?
#
loop_
_entity_poly.entity_id
_entity_poly.type
_entity_poly.pdbx_seq_one_letter_code
_entity_poly.pdbx_strand_id
1 'polypeptide(L)'
;PPVAWAMTRGTTGGTPKRIPITDTDLGIRLAAARGLLNYLLRTDQLDALSGFSLNLNYPSVVGTMDVAGQETPYGFSSGIYVRHAAEATPVEILPPQEEIDDLGGGTTPGAWERRFEMIYQRTKDAPISMCAGVCPSIIAFGHFLHRRHKVLPKKLWRMRVIAAASVPGIHTKYKPALRALYGPVDVIEMYIATEGTFAQQRDER
;
A
#
# COMPACT_ATOMS: atom_id res chain seq x y z
N PRO A 1 24.25 -2.26 7.01
CA PRO A 1 23.79 -1.13 7.87
C PRO A 1 22.32 -0.85 7.56
N PRO A 2 21.57 -0.16 8.44
CA PRO A 2 20.23 0.33 8.10
C PRO A 2 20.30 1.34 6.95
N VAL A 3 19.41 1.21 5.99
CA VAL A 3 19.20 2.13 4.86
C VAL A 3 17.90 2.93 4.99
N ALA A 4 17.00 2.48 5.86
CA ALA A 4 15.78 3.19 6.21
C ALA A 4 15.34 2.84 7.64
N TRP A 5 14.44 3.65 8.20
CA TRP A 5 13.86 3.43 9.51
C TRP A 5 12.34 3.51 9.44
N ALA A 6 11.67 2.40 9.74
CA ALA A 6 10.22 2.35 9.70
C ALA A 6 9.60 2.55 11.08
N MET A 7 8.47 3.26 11.11
CA MET A 7 7.68 3.50 12.29
C MET A 7 6.53 2.52 12.40
N THR A 8 6.31 2.00 13.61
CA THR A 8 5.18 1.12 13.89
C THR A 8 3.93 1.93 14.23
N ARG A 9 2.75 1.35 13.97
CA ARG A 9 1.50 1.87 14.56
C ARG A 9 1.34 1.48 16.03
N GLY A 10 1.86 0.30 16.41
CA GLY A 10 1.94 -0.09 17.82
C GLY A 10 2.94 0.78 18.57
N THR A 11 2.71 1.02 19.85
CA THR A 11 3.54 1.93 20.66
C THR A 11 4.13 1.22 21.87
N THR A 12 5.20 1.79 22.40
CA THR A 12 5.75 1.46 23.72
C THR A 12 5.85 2.77 24.50
N GLY A 13 5.17 2.87 25.65
CA GLY A 13 5.10 4.12 26.41
C GLY A 13 4.48 5.29 25.62
N GLY A 14 3.50 5.02 24.76
CA GLY A 14 2.86 6.03 23.90
C GLY A 14 3.67 6.43 22.66
N THR A 15 4.91 5.95 22.51
CA THR A 15 5.78 6.30 21.38
C THR A 15 5.82 5.17 20.35
N PRO A 16 5.64 5.46 19.04
CA PRO A 16 5.90 4.51 17.96
C PRO A 16 7.32 3.93 18.03
N LYS A 17 7.45 2.61 17.84
CA LYS A 17 8.76 1.97 17.74
C LYS A 17 9.42 2.31 16.40
N ARG A 18 10.75 2.32 16.37
CA ARG A 18 11.56 2.49 15.16
C ARG A 18 12.25 1.17 14.81
N ILE A 19 11.97 0.65 13.63
CA ILE A 19 12.54 -0.61 13.15
C ILE A 19 13.57 -0.28 12.06
N PRO A 20 14.85 -0.63 12.25
CA PRO A 20 15.85 -0.46 11.21
C PRO A 20 15.58 -1.43 10.06
N ILE A 21 15.73 -0.95 8.83
CA ILE A 21 15.60 -1.73 7.61
C ILE A 21 16.95 -1.72 6.90
N THR A 22 17.45 -2.89 6.53
CA THR A 22 18.68 -3.06 5.73
C THR A 22 18.34 -3.39 4.29
N ASP A 23 19.31 -3.33 3.37
CA ASP A 23 19.11 -3.80 1.99
C ASP A 23 18.66 -5.26 1.92
N THR A 24 19.21 -6.11 2.78
CA THR A 24 18.78 -7.51 2.89
C THR A 24 17.31 -7.62 3.28
N ASP A 25 16.86 -6.81 4.24
CA ASP A 25 15.45 -6.78 4.65
C ASP A 25 14.54 -6.27 3.51
N LEU A 26 14.94 -5.22 2.79
CA LEU A 26 14.21 -4.76 1.59
C LEU A 26 14.09 -5.86 0.52
N GLY A 27 15.19 -6.57 0.24
CA GLY A 27 15.20 -7.68 -0.71
C GLY A 27 14.29 -8.84 -0.30
N ILE A 28 14.17 -9.13 1.00
CA ILE A 28 13.21 -10.12 1.52
C ILE A 28 11.78 -9.62 1.35
N ARG A 29 11.52 -8.34 1.65
CA ARG A 29 10.18 -7.74 1.54
C ARG A 29 9.68 -7.61 0.11
N LEU A 30 10.58 -7.53 -0.87
CA LEU A 30 10.25 -7.66 -2.29
C LEU A 30 9.49 -8.97 -2.59
N ALA A 31 9.64 -10.01 -1.77
CA ALA A 31 8.86 -11.24 -1.89
C ALA A 31 7.35 -10.97 -1.91
N ALA A 32 6.85 -9.98 -1.15
CA ALA A 32 5.43 -9.62 -1.17
C ALA A 32 4.96 -9.18 -2.57
N ALA A 33 5.75 -8.37 -3.28
CA ALA A 33 5.46 -7.99 -4.65
C ALA A 33 5.54 -9.21 -5.60
N ARG A 34 6.47 -10.14 -5.35
CA ARG A 34 6.54 -11.41 -6.10
C ARG A 34 5.30 -12.27 -5.91
N GLY A 35 4.65 -12.25 -4.75
CA GLY A 35 3.37 -12.92 -4.52
C GLY A 35 2.28 -12.44 -5.47
N LEU A 36 2.14 -11.11 -5.59
CA LEU A 36 1.22 -10.49 -6.55
C LEU A 36 1.57 -10.88 -8.00
N LEU A 37 2.84 -10.76 -8.40
CA LEU A 37 3.26 -11.11 -9.76
C LEU A 37 3.06 -12.61 -10.07
N ASN A 38 3.31 -13.48 -9.09
CA ASN A 38 3.08 -14.91 -9.23
C ASN A 38 1.59 -15.24 -9.41
N TYR A 39 0.71 -14.55 -8.67
CA TYR A 39 -0.73 -14.69 -8.85
C TYR A 39 -1.17 -14.28 -10.25
N LEU A 40 -0.72 -13.12 -10.74
CA LEU A 40 -1.04 -12.65 -12.09
C LEU A 40 -0.56 -13.64 -13.17
N LEU A 41 0.64 -14.19 -13.00
CA LEU A 41 1.19 -15.19 -13.91
C LEU A 41 0.36 -16.48 -13.92
N ARG A 42 0.01 -17.01 -12.74
CA ARG A 42 -0.75 -18.27 -12.62
C ARG A 42 -2.19 -18.16 -13.12
N THR A 43 -2.77 -16.97 -13.05
CA THR A 43 -4.16 -16.72 -13.43
C THR A 43 -4.33 -16.11 -14.81
N ASP A 44 -3.24 -15.98 -15.58
CA ASP A 44 -3.22 -15.37 -16.92
C ASP A 44 -3.77 -13.92 -16.93
N GLN A 45 -3.39 -13.14 -15.91
CA GLN A 45 -3.80 -11.74 -15.73
C GLN A 45 -2.62 -10.76 -15.84
N LEU A 46 -1.56 -11.13 -16.56
CA LEU A 46 -0.39 -10.25 -16.76
C LEU A 46 -0.73 -8.97 -17.52
N ASP A 47 -1.86 -8.92 -18.24
CA ASP A 47 -2.39 -7.69 -18.84
C ASP A 47 -2.63 -6.58 -17.80
N ALA A 48 -2.86 -6.93 -16.53
CA ALA A 48 -2.95 -5.99 -15.42
C ALA A 48 -1.71 -5.10 -15.28
N LEU A 49 -0.52 -5.57 -15.68
CA LEU A 49 0.73 -4.80 -15.64
C LEU A 49 0.77 -3.66 -16.67
N SER A 50 -0.15 -3.64 -17.65
CA SER A 50 -0.27 -2.53 -18.60
C SER A 50 -0.98 -1.30 -18.02
N GLY A 51 -1.53 -1.43 -16.80
CA GLY A 51 -2.13 -0.34 -16.04
C GLY A 51 -1.37 -0.05 -14.75
N PHE A 52 -1.87 0.91 -13.98
CA PHE A 52 -1.24 1.31 -12.72
C PHE A 52 -1.78 0.55 -11.51
N SER A 53 -0.90 0.33 -10.54
CA SER A 53 -1.27 -0.01 -9.17
C SER A 53 -1.59 1.24 -8.38
N LEU A 54 -2.81 1.33 -7.86
CA LEU A 54 -3.27 2.44 -7.03
C LEU A 54 -2.45 2.50 -5.73
N ASN A 55 -1.73 3.60 -5.54
CA ASN A 55 -0.92 3.82 -4.34
C ASN A 55 -1.75 4.52 -3.25
N LEU A 56 -2.12 3.76 -2.22
CA LEU A 56 -2.79 4.25 -1.01
C LEU A 56 -1.90 4.15 0.22
N ASN A 57 -0.58 4.04 0.02
CA ASN A 57 0.36 3.84 1.11
C ASN A 57 0.50 5.11 1.94
N TYR A 58 1.06 4.92 3.13
CA TYR A 58 1.43 6.02 4.00
C TYR A 58 2.75 6.63 3.50
N PRO A 59 3.08 7.86 3.92
CA PRO A 59 4.36 8.46 3.57
C PRO A 59 5.55 7.62 4.04
N SER A 60 6.54 7.48 3.17
CA SER A 60 7.81 6.83 3.43
C SER A 60 8.73 7.67 4.32
N VAL A 61 8.49 8.98 4.38
CA VAL A 61 9.18 9.94 5.24
C VAL A 61 8.14 10.77 6.01
N VAL A 62 8.30 10.87 7.33
CA VAL A 62 7.43 11.68 8.19
C VAL A 62 8.22 12.55 9.19
N GLY A 63 9.54 12.36 9.27
CA GLY A 63 10.43 13.13 10.13
C GLY A 63 11.87 12.59 10.09
N THR A 64 12.76 13.21 10.85
CA THR A 64 14.15 12.78 11.05
C THR A 64 14.40 12.38 12.49
N MET A 65 15.42 11.57 12.72
CA MET A 65 15.94 11.26 14.05
C MET A 65 17.47 11.18 14.01
N ASP A 66 18.11 11.50 15.13
CA ASP A 66 19.56 11.32 15.29
C ASP A 66 19.87 9.83 15.45
N VAL A 67 20.69 9.31 14.53
CA VAL A 67 21.29 7.99 14.61
C VAL A 67 22.80 8.16 14.52
N ALA A 68 23.50 7.97 15.63
CA ALA A 68 24.96 8.07 15.70
C ALA A 68 25.53 9.41 15.17
N GLY A 69 24.84 10.52 15.44
CA GLY A 69 25.24 11.87 15.02
C GLY A 69 24.81 12.25 13.61
N GLN A 70 23.95 11.45 12.96
CA GLN A 70 23.41 11.73 11.63
C GLN A 70 21.89 11.86 11.67
N GLU A 71 21.36 12.96 11.12
CA GLU A 71 19.92 13.08 10.87
C GLU A 71 19.48 12.08 9.81
N THR A 72 18.66 11.11 10.23
CA THR A 72 18.19 10.02 9.38
C THR A 72 16.67 10.07 9.25
N PRO A 73 16.11 10.03 8.03
CA PRO A 73 14.66 10.03 7.84
C PRO A 73 14.04 8.73 8.36
N TYR A 74 12.83 8.84 8.89
CA TYR A 74 11.97 7.71 9.20
C TYR A 74 10.56 7.94 8.66
N GLY A 75 9.81 6.87 8.43
CA GLY A 75 8.41 6.95 8.01
C GLY A 75 7.69 5.62 8.08
N PHE A 76 6.56 5.48 7.39
CA PHE A 76 5.78 4.24 7.45
C PHE A 76 6.39 3.16 6.57
N SER A 77 6.40 1.93 7.10
CA SER A 77 6.89 0.74 6.40
C SER A 77 6.26 0.55 5.02
N SER A 78 4.96 0.77 4.89
CA SER A 78 4.26 0.61 3.61
C SER A 78 4.73 1.58 2.52
N GLY A 79 5.05 2.83 2.87
CA GLY A 79 5.62 3.81 1.94
C GLY A 79 7.06 3.45 1.54
N ILE A 80 7.88 3.05 2.53
CA ILE A 80 9.26 2.63 2.27
C ILE A 80 9.31 1.42 1.34
N TYR A 81 8.44 0.42 1.56
CA TYR A 81 8.45 -0.80 0.73
C TYR A 81 7.89 -0.57 -0.65
N VAL A 82 6.83 0.23 -0.80
CA VAL A 82 6.26 0.45 -2.14
C VAL A 82 7.23 1.22 -3.03
N ARG A 83 8.00 2.17 -2.48
CA ARG A 83 9.06 2.86 -3.20
C ARG A 83 10.10 1.86 -3.74
N HIS A 84 10.62 1.00 -2.85
CA HIS A 84 11.59 -0.01 -3.25
C HIS A 84 11.00 -1.05 -4.25
N ALA A 85 9.75 -1.46 -4.06
CA ALA A 85 9.09 -2.42 -4.94
C ALA A 85 8.83 -1.83 -6.34
N ALA A 86 8.50 -0.55 -6.45
CA ALA A 86 8.33 0.13 -7.73
C ALA A 86 9.63 0.21 -8.53
N GLU A 87 10.78 0.38 -7.86
CA GLU A 87 12.09 0.35 -8.51
C GLU A 87 12.52 -1.08 -8.94
N ALA A 88 12.05 -2.10 -8.22
CA ALA A 88 12.50 -3.48 -8.38
C ALA A 88 11.53 -4.40 -9.17
N THR A 89 10.39 -3.88 -9.63
CA THR A 89 9.36 -4.65 -10.35
C THR A 89 8.80 -3.87 -11.53
N PRO A 90 8.18 -4.53 -12.53
CA PRO A 90 7.53 -3.82 -13.65
C PRO A 90 6.20 -3.15 -13.26
N VAL A 91 5.82 -3.14 -11.97
CA VAL A 91 4.56 -2.55 -11.54
C VAL A 91 4.72 -1.04 -11.41
N GLU A 92 4.04 -0.30 -12.28
CA GLU A 92 3.94 1.15 -12.13
C GLU A 92 2.91 1.50 -11.06
N ILE A 93 3.28 2.39 -10.13
CA ILE A 93 2.40 2.86 -9.05
C ILE A 93 1.90 4.28 -9.35
N LEU A 94 0.64 4.56 -9.00
CA LEU A 94 0.06 5.90 -9.17
C LEU A 94 -0.81 6.28 -7.95
N PRO A 95 -0.56 7.45 -7.31
CA PRO A 95 0.58 8.35 -7.55
C PRO A 95 1.94 7.73 -7.15
N PRO A 96 3.06 8.27 -7.67
CA PRO A 96 4.40 7.95 -7.17
C PRO A 96 4.49 8.19 -5.65
N GLN A 97 5.40 7.49 -4.98
CA GLN A 97 5.50 7.57 -3.53
C GLN A 97 5.97 8.97 -3.07
N GLU A 98 6.77 9.64 -3.88
CA GLU A 98 7.26 10.99 -3.65
C GLU A 98 6.11 12.00 -3.56
N GLU A 99 5.11 11.91 -4.45
CA GLU A 99 3.91 12.76 -4.39
C GLU A 99 3.10 12.53 -3.09
N ILE A 100 3.13 11.31 -2.53
CA ILE A 100 2.50 11.02 -1.23
C ILE A 100 3.34 11.60 -0.08
N ASP A 101 4.66 11.54 -0.19
CA ASP A 101 5.59 12.03 0.83
C ASP A 101 5.52 13.56 0.97
N ASP A 102 5.33 14.28 -0.15
CA ASP A 102 5.16 15.74 -0.18
C ASP A 102 3.94 16.25 0.60
N LEU A 103 2.92 15.39 0.80
CA LEU A 103 1.76 15.71 1.65
C LEU A 103 2.06 15.62 3.16
N GLY A 104 3.22 15.07 3.52
CA GLY A 104 3.69 14.89 4.89
C GLY A 104 2.99 13.78 5.68
N GLY A 105 3.54 13.52 6.87
CA GLY A 105 3.16 12.43 7.77
C GLY A 105 1.86 12.58 8.54
N GLY A 106 1.02 13.57 8.21
CA GLY A 106 -0.22 13.84 8.94
C GLY A 106 -1.16 12.63 8.95
N THR A 107 -1.68 12.27 10.13
CA THR A 107 -2.62 11.15 10.34
C THR A 107 -4.00 11.61 10.82
N THR A 108 -4.22 12.93 10.95
CA THR A 108 -5.53 13.48 11.29
C THR A 108 -6.55 13.20 10.19
N PRO A 109 -7.86 13.18 10.51
CA PRO A 109 -8.90 12.98 9.49
C PRO A 109 -8.77 13.94 8.30
N GLY A 110 -8.48 15.22 8.54
CA GLY A 110 -8.28 16.19 7.47
C GLY A 110 -7.02 15.94 6.63
N ALA A 111 -5.94 15.41 7.22
CA ALA A 111 -4.76 15.00 6.45
C ALA A 111 -5.07 13.79 5.54
N TRP A 112 -5.87 12.84 6.03
CA TRP A 112 -6.36 11.72 5.24
C TRP A 112 -7.23 12.15 4.07
N GLU A 113 -8.19 13.05 4.31
CA GLU A 113 -9.07 13.53 3.25
C GLU A 113 -8.29 14.29 2.17
N ARG A 114 -7.30 15.11 2.54
CA ARG A 114 -6.41 15.76 1.57
C ARG A 114 -5.62 14.75 0.74
N ARG A 115 -5.09 13.70 1.38
CA ARG A 115 -4.37 12.63 0.69
C ARG A 115 -5.28 11.86 -0.27
N PHE A 116 -6.47 11.47 0.18
CA PHE A 116 -7.45 10.78 -0.66
C PHE A 116 -7.93 11.67 -1.81
N GLU A 117 -8.13 12.97 -1.58
CA GLU A 117 -8.49 13.89 -2.65
C GLU A 117 -7.38 13.98 -3.71
N MET A 118 -6.12 14.15 -3.30
CA MET A 118 -4.98 14.17 -4.22
C MET A 118 -4.93 12.88 -5.05
N ILE A 119 -4.99 11.72 -4.39
CA ILE A 119 -4.94 10.43 -5.06
C ILE A 119 -6.10 10.29 -6.05
N TYR A 120 -7.33 10.66 -5.65
CA TYR A 120 -8.48 10.64 -6.54
C TYR A 120 -8.26 11.49 -7.79
N GLN A 121 -7.83 12.74 -7.63
CA GLN A 121 -7.61 13.65 -8.76
C GLN A 121 -6.51 13.13 -9.70
N ARG A 122 -5.46 12.49 -9.17
CA ARG A 122 -4.40 11.91 -9.99
C ARG A 122 -4.80 10.62 -10.71
N THR A 123 -5.76 9.87 -10.19
CA THR A 123 -6.04 8.50 -10.66
C THR A 123 -7.39 8.34 -11.34
N LYS A 124 -8.33 9.29 -11.21
CA LYS A 124 -9.71 9.13 -11.71
C LYS A 124 -9.82 8.82 -13.21
N ASP A 125 -8.91 9.35 -14.02
CA ASP A 125 -8.87 9.18 -15.48
C ASP A 125 -7.74 8.23 -15.95
N ALA A 126 -7.02 7.63 -14.99
CA ALA A 126 -5.90 6.73 -15.28
C ALA A 126 -6.36 5.27 -15.36
N PRO A 127 -5.68 4.42 -16.17
CA PRO A 127 -5.98 3.00 -16.27
C PRO A 127 -5.50 2.24 -15.02
N ILE A 128 -6.19 2.40 -13.89
CA ILE A 128 -5.87 1.65 -12.67
C ILE A 128 -6.37 0.22 -12.81
N SER A 129 -5.45 -0.73 -12.63
CA SER A 129 -5.69 -2.17 -12.78
C SER A 129 -5.47 -2.95 -11.49
N MET A 130 -4.75 -2.40 -10.52
CA MET A 130 -4.36 -3.11 -9.30
C MET A 130 -4.35 -2.19 -8.08
N CYS A 131 -4.26 -2.77 -6.89
CA CYS A 131 -3.89 -2.05 -5.67
C CYS A 131 -3.20 -3.03 -4.70
N ALA A 132 -2.14 -2.57 -4.04
CA ALA A 132 -1.47 -3.33 -2.99
C ALA A 132 -1.31 -2.47 -1.74
N GLY A 133 -1.70 -2.98 -0.56
CA GLY A 133 -1.46 -2.28 0.69
C GLY A 133 -2.42 -2.59 1.82
N VAL A 134 -2.63 -1.59 2.68
CA VAL A 134 -3.37 -1.70 3.94
C VAL A 134 -4.87 -1.78 3.67
N CYS A 135 -5.50 -2.93 3.96
CA CYS A 135 -6.91 -3.18 3.68
C CYS A 135 -7.88 -2.11 4.22
N PRO A 136 -7.74 -1.65 5.49
CA PRO A 136 -8.53 -0.52 5.99
C PRO A 136 -8.39 0.77 5.16
N SER A 137 -7.21 1.09 4.65
CA SER A 137 -6.99 2.28 3.80
C SER A 137 -7.71 2.13 2.47
N ILE A 138 -7.66 0.95 1.86
CA ILE A 138 -8.33 0.64 0.59
C ILE A 138 -9.85 0.80 0.74
N ILE A 139 -10.43 0.28 1.82
CA ILE A 139 -11.87 0.43 2.11
C ILE A 139 -12.22 1.90 2.43
N ALA A 140 -11.41 2.57 3.25
CA ALA A 140 -11.64 3.95 3.63
C ALA A 140 -11.63 4.88 2.41
N PHE A 141 -10.72 4.65 1.46
CA PHE A 141 -10.66 5.40 0.21
C PHE A 141 -11.91 5.18 -0.65
N GLY A 142 -12.37 3.94 -0.81
CA GLY A 142 -13.60 3.66 -1.54
C GLY A 142 -14.83 4.33 -0.91
N HIS A 143 -14.92 4.35 0.42
CA HIS A 143 -15.97 5.10 1.10
C HIS A 143 -15.82 6.62 0.97
N PHE A 144 -14.59 7.14 0.98
CA PHE A 144 -14.34 8.56 0.75
C PHE A 144 -14.86 8.99 -0.62
N LEU A 145 -14.53 8.26 -1.69
CA LEU A 145 -15.04 8.53 -3.05
C LEU A 145 -16.57 8.53 -3.09
N HIS A 146 -17.19 7.52 -2.47
CA HIS A 146 -18.64 7.44 -2.46
C HIS A 146 -19.28 8.60 -1.69
N ARG A 147 -18.76 8.97 -0.53
CA ARG A 147 -19.32 10.06 0.29
C ARG A 147 -19.12 11.43 -0.38
N ARG A 148 -17.90 11.70 -0.84
CA ARG A 148 -17.45 13.03 -1.31
C ARG A 148 -17.77 13.31 -2.77
N HIS A 149 -17.64 12.29 -3.61
CA HIS A 149 -17.74 12.40 -5.08
C HIS A 149 -18.90 11.61 -5.68
N LYS A 150 -19.66 10.89 -4.84
CA LYS A 150 -20.82 10.06 -5.25
C LYS A 150 -20.48 9.00 -6.31
N VAL A 151 -19.21 8.60 -6.39
CA VAL A 151 -18.72 7.58 -7.33
C VAL A 151 -18.12 6.42 -6.56
N LEU A 152 -18.29 5.20 -7.08
CA LEU A 152 -17.63 4.01 -6.55
C LEU A 152 -16.37 3.72 -7.37
N PRO A 153 -15.28 3.20 -6.75
CA PRO A 153 -14.06 2.83 -7.47
C PRO A 153 -14.30 1.98 -8.73
N LYS A 154 -15.22 1.01 -8.68
CA LYS A 154 -15.59 0.15 -9.83
C LYS A 154 -16.20 0.88 -11.02
N LYS A 155 -16.54 2.16 -10.87
CA LYS A 155 -17.03 3.02 -11.96
C LYS A 155 -15.92 3.84 -12.60
N LEU A 156 -14.78 3.98 -11.91
CA LEU A 156 -13.60 4.67 -12.41
C LEU A 156 -12.63 3.67 -13.06
N TRP A 157 -12.48 2.50 -12.45
CA TRP A 157 -11.39 1.59 -12.75
C TRP A 157 -11.87 0.16 -13.00
N ARG A 158 -11.12 -0.56 -13.83
CA ARG A 158 -11.30 -1.99 -14.08
C ARG A 158 -10.19 -2.76 -13.35
N MET A 159 -10.25 -2.76 -12.02
CA MET A 159 -9.27 -3.47 -11.21
C MET A 159 -9.38 -4.99 -11.40
N ARG A 160 -8.22 -5.63 -11.59
CA ARG A 160 -8.04 -7.08 -11.69
C ARG A 160 -7.79 -7.69 -10.31
N VAL A 161 -6.89 -7.11 -9.54
CA VAL A 161 -6.45 -7.69 -8.26
C VAL A 161 -6.19 -6.62 -7.18
N ILE A 162 -6.54 -6.97 -5.94
CA ILE A 162 -6.17 -6.24 -4.73
C ILE A 162 -5.33 -7.17 -3.83
N ALA A 163 -4.08 -6.81 -3.60
CA ALA A 163 -3.21 -7.45 -2.63
C ALA A 163 -3.34 -6.74 -1.28
N ALA A 164 -4.14 -7.31 -0.38
CA ALA A 164 -4.53 -6.70 0.87
C ALA A 164 -3.72 -7.24 2.05
N ALA A 165 -3.41 -6.37 3.01
CA ALA A 165 -2.68 -6.72 4.23
C ALA A 165 -3.23 -5.99 5.47
N SER A 166 -2.60 -6.24 6.62
CA SER A 166 -2.72 -5.50 7.89
C SER A 166 -3.93 -5.80 8.79
N VAL A 167 -4.84 -6.70 8.42
CA VAL A 167 -5.99 -7.11 9.24
C VAL A 167 -6.29 -8.60 9.05
N PRO A 168 -6.78 -9.31 10.08
CA PRO A 168 -7.21 -10.69 9.93
C PRO A 168 -8.52 -10.80 9.15
N GLY A 169 -8.75 -11.96 8.52
CA GLY A 169 -10.03 -12.28 7.87
C GLY A 169 -10.24 -11.53 6.55
N ILE A 170 -9.18 -11.30 5.77
CA ILE A 170 -9.29 -10.62 4.47
C ILE A 170 -10.28 -11.34 3.56
N HIS A 171 -10.18 -12.67 3.44
CA HIS A 171 -11.09 -13.46 2.61
C HIS A 171 -12.51 -13.60 3.14
N THR A 172 -12.69 -13.67 4.47
CA THR A 172 -14.00 -13.96 5.08
C THR A 172 -14.81 -12.69 5.39
N LYS A 173 -14.14 -11.63 5.86
CA LYS A 173 -14.79 -10.40 6.34
C LYS A 173 -14.68 -9.26 5.34
N TYR A 174 -13.53 -9.09 4.70
CA TYR A 174 -13.24 -7.86 3.92
C TYR A 174 -13.42 -8.03 2.41
N LYS A 175 -13.24 -9.23 1.86
CA LYS A 175 -13.44 -9.54 0.43
C LYS A 175 -14.82 -9.12 -0.09
N PRO A 176 -15.95 -9.33 0.62
CA PRO A 176 -17.25 -8.83 0.18
C PRO A 176 -17.29 -7.29 0.05
N ALA A 177 -16.71 -6.57 1.03
CA ALA A 177 -16.67 -5.11 1.02
C ALA A 177 -15.76 -4.56 -0.10
N LEU A 178 -14.58 -5.17 -0.28
CA LEU A 178 -13.67 -4.84 -1.37
C LEU A 178 -14.35 -5.03 -2.73
N ARG A 179 -15.04 -6.16 -2.94
CA ARG A 179 -15.77 -6.41 -4.20
C ARG A 179 -16.97 -5.48 -4.40
N ALA A 180 -17.66 -5.11 -3.33
CA ALA A 180 -18.77 -4.14 -3.42
C ALA A 180 -18.29 -2.76 -3.94
N LEU A 181 -17.11 -2.32 -3.48
CA LEU A 181 -16.49 -1.04 -3.82
C LEU A 181 -15.77 -1.06 -5.19
N TYR A 182 -14.93 -2.07 -5.40
CA TYR A 182 -13.96 -2.14 -6.51
C TYR A 182 -14.37 -3.09 -7.64
N GLY A 183 -15.53 -3.76 -7.52
CA GLY A 183 -16.07 -4.63 -8.57
C GLY A 183 -15.63 -6.08 -8.40
N PRO A 184 -15.74 -6.93 -9.44
CA PRO A 184 -15.39 -8.35 -9.38
C PRO A 184 -13.86 -8.56 -9.37
N VAL A 185 -13.18 -7.91 -8.43
CA VAL A 185 -11.74 -7.93 -8.26
C VAL A 185 -11.32 -9.19 -7.51
N ASP A 186 -10.16 -9.74 -7.89
CA ASP A 186 -9.49 -10.76 -7.12
C ASP A 186 -8.88 -10.15 -5.88
N VAL A 187 -8.93 -10.89 -4.77
CA VAL A 187 -8.41 -10.43 -3.48
C VAL A 187 -7.43 -11.47 -3.01
N ILE A 188 -6.18 -11.07 -2.84
CA ILE A 188 -5.11 -11.91 -2.29
C ILE A 188 -4.60 -11.31 -0.98
N GLU A 189 -4.20 -12.18 -0.06
CA GLU A 189 -3.75 -11.79 1.27
C GLU A 189 -2.22 -11.82 1.40
N MET A 190 -1.68 -10.79 2.06
CA MET A 190 -0.29 -10.73 2.50
C MET A 190 -0.24 -10.47 3.99
N TYR A 191 0.63 -11.20 4.69
CA TYR A 191 0.87 -11.03 6.12
C TYR A 191 2.19 -10.30 6.35
N ILE A 192 2.08 -8.99 6.55
CA ILE A 192 3.19 -8.04 6.65
C ILE A 192 2.99 -7.15 7.87
N ALA A 193 4.09 -6.87 8.58
CA ALA A 193 4.18 -5.85 9.60
C ALA A 193 5.39 -4.93 9.34
N THR A 194 5.53 -3.92 10.19
CA THR A 194 6.72 -3.06 10.14
C THR A 194 7.98 -3.86 10.44
N GLU A 195 7.87 -4.84 11.34
CA GLU A 195 8.93 -5.75 11.76
C GLU A 195 9.35 -6.75 10.68
N GLY A 196 8.52 -7.04 9.67
CA GLY A 196 8.87 -8.01 8.63
C GLY A 196 7.73 -8.37 7.68
N THR A 197 8.08 -9.07 6.61
CA THR A 197 7.13 -9.82 5.77
C THR A 197 7.18 -11.28 6.19
N PHE A 198 6.04 -11.86 6.53
CA PHE A 198 5.98 -13.20 7.16
C PHE A 198 5.34 -14.25 6.26
N ALA A 199 4.29 -13.89 5.52
CA ALA A 199 3.61 -14.82 4.63
C ALA A 199 2.91 -14.10 3.50
N GLN A 200 2.64 -14.85 2.43
CA GLN A 200 1.82 -14.44 1.30
C GLN A 200 0.95 -15.63 0.87
N GLN A 201 -0.23 -15.31 0.35
CA GLN A 201 -1.08 -16.30 -0.26
C GLN A 201 -0.39 -16.94 -1.48
N ARG A 202 -0.44 -18.26 -1.56
CA ARG A 202 0.25 -19.06 -2.59
C ARG A 202 -0.72 -19.69 -3.59
N ASP A 203 -1.98 -19.83 -3.23
CA ASP A 203 -3.03 -20.44 -4.03
C ASP A 203 -4.21 -19.48 -4.24
N GLU A 204 -5.22 -19.89 -5.00
CA GLU A 204 -6.41 -19.07 -5.31
C GLU A 204 -7.48 -19.09 -4.21
N ARG A 205 -7.19 -19.73 -3.06
CA ARG A 205 -8.16 -19.99 -1.99
C ARG A 205 -8.05 -19.00 -0.83
#